data_AF-A0A430HNQ1-F1
#
_entry.id   AF-A0A430HNQ1-F1
#
_cell.length_a   1.000
_cell.length_b   1.000
_cell.length_c   1.000
_cell.angle_alpha   90.00
_cell.angle_beta   90.00
_cell.angle_gamma   90.00
#
_symmetry.space_group_name_H-M   'P 1'
#
loop_
_entity.id
_entity.type
_entity.pdbx_description
1 polymer ?
#
loop_
_entity_poly.entity_id
_entity_poly.type
_entity_poly.pdbx_seq_one_letter_code
_entity_poly.pdbx_strand_id
1 'polypeptide(L)'
;MVKKADGSVKVLGLKSEVEQGDTLVSEKNTYARIVFIDNSEITLRPGTTFKIEAFAYESGKPDADSASFSLIQGGLRSLTGLLGKRNKEKFQLKTPTATIGIRGTTFVAQYVPGGLSGLPAPASLQPGLHVSVLDGMIVLSNPGGSMNFSAGQFGFTSSLQQPPLMVPSNPALKFSPPPVFTMAPQSPTASSAPKAQAVDCEVR
;
A
#
# COMPACT_ATOMS: atom_id res chain seq x y z
N MET A 1 -10.88 -10.19 -3.15
CA MET A 1 -12.23 -9.57 -3.07
C MET A 1 -12.13 -8.10 -2.70
N VAL A 2 -13.14 -7.30 -3.03
CA VAL A 2 -13.34 -5.93 -2.56
C VAL A 2 -14.66 -5.85 -1.83
N LYS A 3 -14.68 -5.15 -0.70
CA LYS A 3 -15.88 -4.64 -0.06
C LYS A 3 -15.98 -3.17 -0.42
N LYS A 4 -17.00 -2.80 -1.19
CA LYS A 4 -17.30 -1.44 -1.63
C LYS A 4 -17.73 -0.57 -0.45
N ALA A 5 -17.66 0.74 -0.62
CA ALA A 5 -18.11 1.72 0.37
C ALA A 5 -19.61 1.54 0.74
N ASP A 6 -20.44 1.09 -0.20
CA ASP A 6 -21.86 0.76 0.00
C ASP A 6 -22.10 -0.56 0.76
N GLY A 7 -21.04 -1.29 1.10
CA GLY A 7 -21.09 -2.57 1.79
C GLY A 7 -21.19 -3.79 0.88
N SER A 8 -21.36 -3.62 -0.44
CA SER A 8 -21.39 -4.72 -1.39
C SER A 8 -20.02 -5.40 -1.50
N VAL A 9 -20.00 -6.70 -1.77
CA VAL A 9 -18.77 -7.49 -1.89
C VAL A 9 -18.65 -8.03 -3.30
N LYS A 10 -17.50 -7.82 -3.94
CA LYS A 10 -17.21 -8.28 -5.30
C LYS A 10 -15.86 -8.97 -5.37
N VAL A 11 -15.73 -9.98 -6.22
CA VAL A 11 -14.42 -10.56 -6.56
C VAL A 11 -13.75 -9.63 -7.58
N LEU A 12 -12.55 -9.14 -7.25
CA LEU A 12 -11.73 -8.36 -8.17
C LEU A 12 -10.95 -9.31 -9.08
N GLY A 13 -11.03 -9.08 -10.39
CA GLY A 13 -10.14 -9.67 -11.39
C GLY A 13 -9.31 -8.59 -12.09
N LEU A 14 -8.52 -9.00 -13.08
CA LEU A 14 -7.78 -8.05 -13.93
C LEU A 14 -8.73 -6.97 -14.50
N LYS A 15 -8.25 -5.73 -14.53
CA LYS A 15 -8.95 -4.51 -14.96
C LYS A 15 -10.19 -4.14 -14.14
N SER A 16 -10.35 -4.72 -12.94
CA SER A 16 -11.43 -4.29 -12.06
C SER A 16 -11.12 -2.91 -11.50
N GLU A 17 -12.11 -2.04 -11.49
CA GLU A 17 -12.04 -0.68 -10.95
C GLU A 17 -12.16 -0.72 -9.43
N VAL A 18 -11.30 0.06 -8.76
CA VAL A 18 -11.33 0.24 -7.30
C VAL A 18 -11.40 1.73 -6.98
N GLU A 19 -12.21 2.06 -5.99
CA GLU A 19 -12.63 3.43 -5.70
C GLU A 19 -12.27 3.82 -4.26
N GLN A 20 -12.33 5.12 -3.98
CA GLN A 20 -12.26 5.60 -2.61
C GLN A 20 -13.33 4.95 -1.73
N GLY A 21 -12.95 4.56 -0.52
CA GLY A 21 -13.80 3.87 0.45
C GLY A 21 -13.73 2.35 0.37
N ASP A 22 -13.19 1.80 -0.72
CA ASP A 22 -13.09 0.35 -0.91
C ASP A 22 -12.11 -0.30 0.07
N THR A 23 -12.51 -1.46 0.58
CA THR A 23 -11.65 -2.37 1.36
C THR A 23 -11.32 -3.60 0.55
N LEU A 24 -10.07 -3.75 0.18
CA LEU A 24 -9.53 -4.86 -0.60
C LEU A 24 -9.00 -5.94 0.34
N VAL A 25 -9.39 -7.18 0.08
CA VAL A 25 -8.90 -8.36 0.78
C VAL A 25 -8.30 -9.32 -0.25
N SER A 26 -7.02 -9.62 -0.06
CA SER A 26 -6.30 -10.62 -0.85
C SER A 26 -6.38 -11.98 -0.15
N GLU A 27 -6.77 -12.99 -0.92
CA GLU A 27 -6.92 -14.35 -0.40
C GLU A 27 -5.57 -15.02 -0.15
N LYS A 28 -5.61 -16.19 0.49
CA LYS A 28 -4.42 -17.02 0.69
C LYS A 28 -3.80 -17.35 -0.66
N ASN A 29 -2.46 -17.23 -0.75
CA ASN A 29 -1.66 -17.43 -1.96
C ASN A 29 -1.96 -16.47 -3.13
N THR A 30 -2.70 -15.38 -2.91
CA THR A 30 -3.06 -14.42 -3.96
C THR A 30 -2.35 -13.10 -3.77
N TYR A 31 -1.70 -12.60 -4.82
CA TYR A 31 -1.22 -11.22 -4.90
C TYR A 31 -2.22 -10.37 -5.69
N ALA A 32 -2.35 -9.10 -5.34
CA ALA A 32 -3.16 -8.15 -6.10
C ALA A 32 -2.35 -6.88 -6.34
N ARG A 33 -2.19 -6.47 -7.59
CA ARG A 33 -1.52 -5.21 -7.95
C ARG A 33 -2.56 -4.17 -8.33
N ILE A 34 -2.48 -3.02 -7.68
CA ILE A 34 -3.38 -1.89 -7.90
C ILE A 34 -2.54 -0.76 -8.50
N VAL A 35 -2.98 -0.24 -9.63
CA VAL A 35 -2.35 0.90 -10.31
C VAL A 35 -3.30 2.09 -10.24
N PHE A 36 -2.82 3.20 -9.71
CA PHE A 36 -3.59 4.44 -9.54
C PHE A 36 -3.35 5.39 -10.71
N ILE A 37 -4.26 6.36 -10.90
CA ILE A 37 -4.16 7.36 -11.99
C ILE A 37 -2.91 8.26 -11.91
N ASP A 38 -2.24 8.35 -10.76
CA ASP A 38 -0.96 9.08 -10.61
C ASP A 38 0.27 8.22 -10.99
N ASN A 39 0.06 7.02 -11.52
CA ASN A 39 1.06 5.97 -11.77
C ASN A 39 1.72 5.39 -10.51
N SER A 40 1.14 5.61 -9.32
CA SER A 40 1.55 4.85 -8.14
C SER A 40 1.06 3.40 -8.23
N GLU A 41 1.78 2.51 -7.56
CA GLU A 41 1.44 1.08 -7.51
C GLU A 41 1.42 0.61 -6.06
N ILE A 42 0.37 -0.12 -5.70
CA ILE A 42 0.30 -0.88 -4.45
C ILE A 42 0.09 -2.34 -4.80
N THR A 43 1.06 -3.17 -4.45
CA THR A 43 0.90 -4.62 -4.57
C THR A 43 0.70 -5.26 -3.21
N LEU A 44 -0.45 -5.89 -3.01
CA LEU A 44 -0.84 -6.61 -1.82
C LEU A 44 -0.26 -8.03 -1.85
N ARG A 45 0.35 -8.43 -0.73
CA ARG A 45 0.72 -9.82 -0.44
C ARG A 45 -0.52 -10.64 -0.08
N PRO A 46 -0.45 -11.97 -0.12
CA PRO A 46 -1.51 -12.84 0.40
C PRO A 46 -1.91 -12.53 1.83
N GLY A 47 -3.20 -12.61 2.14
CA GLY A 47 -3.73 -12.39 3.49
C GLY A 47 -3.75 -10.92 3.92
N THR A 48 -3.67 -9.99 2.98
CA THR A 48 -3.70 -8.56 3.25
C THR A 48 -5.11 -8.00 3.20
N THR A 49 -5.46 -7.20 4.21
CA THR A 49 -6.64 -6.32 4.23
C THR A 49 -6.17 -4.87 4.14
N PHE A 50 -6.56 -4.20 3.07
CA PHE A 50 -6.11 -2.86 2.71
C PHE A 50 -7.31 -1.99 2.35
N LYS A 51 -7.37 -0.75 2.82
CA LYS A 51 -8.47 0.18 2.54
C LYS A 51 -7.95 1.45 1.90
N ILE A 52 -8.67 1.92 0.88
CA ILE A 52 -8.45 3.23 0.25
C ILE A 52 -9.32 4.23 1.00
N GLU A 53 -8.73 5.06 1.87
CA GLU A 53 -9.50 6.04 2.65
C GLU A 53 -9.84 7.26 1.82
N ALA A 54 -8.85 7.77 1.08
CA ALA A 54 -8.99 8.89 0.16
C ALA A 54 -7.92 8.80 -0.91
N PHE A 55 -8.31 9.00 -2.16
CA PHE A 55 -7.37 9.18 -3.25
C PHE A 55 -7.92 10.24 -4.21
N ALA A 56 -7.18 11.32 -4.39
CA ALA A 56 -7.53 12.40 -5.31
C ALA A 56 -6.24 12.89 -5.96
N TYR A 57 -6.23 12.91 -7.29
CA TYR A 57 -5.11 13.41 -8.07
C TYR A 57 -5.63 14.12 -9.31
N GLU A 58 -5.36 15.42 -9.41
CA GLU A 58 -5.63 16.22 -10.60
C GLU A 58 -4.35 16.98 -10.99
N SER A 59 -3.93 16.85 -12.26
CA SER A 59 -2.69 17.50 -12.74
C SER A 59 -2.69 19.01 -12.50
N GLY A 60 -3.84 19.67 -12.63
CA GLY A 60 -3.99 21.12 -12.46
C GLY A 60 -4.33 21.60 -11.06
N LYS A 61 -4.58 20.72 -10.08
CA LYS A 61 -5.01 21.10 -8.72
C LYS A 61 -4.18 20.42 -7.63
N PRO A 62 -2.88 20.76 -7.50
CA PRO A 62 -2.00 20.14 -6.50
C PRO A 62 -2.47 20.26 -5.05
N ASP A 63 -3.25 21.31 -4.73
CA ASP A 63 -3.76 21.54 -3.37
C ASP A 63 -4.86 20.54 -2.97
N ALA A 64 -5.56 19.99 -3.98
CA ALA A 64 -6.60 18.98 -3.80
C ALA A 64 -6.05 17.55 -3.74
N ASP A 65 -4.75 17.35 -3.95
CA ASP A 65 -4.11 16.04 -3.89
C ASP A 65 -4.31 15.39 -2.50
N SER A 66 -4.68 14.11 -2.50
CA SER A 66 -4.82 13.31 -1.28
C SER A 66 -4.52 11.85 -1.59
N ALA A 67 -3.73 11.19 -0.75
CA ALA A 67 -3.46 9.76 -0.85
C ALA A 67 -3.41 9.16 0.56
N SER A 68 -4.57 8.86 1.14
CA SER A 68 -4.70 8.23 2.45
C SER A 68 -5.14 6.79 2.30
N PHE A 69 -4.38 5.89 2.91
CA PHE A 69 -4.61 4.45 2.88
C PHE A 69 -4.54 3.86 4.29
N SER A 70 -5.16 2.70 4.49
CA SER A 70 -5.08 1.94 5.74
C SER A 70 -4.68 0.49 5.46
N LEU A 71 -3.58 0.03 6.07
CA LEU A 71 -3.18 -1.39 6.11
C LEU A 71 -3.64 -1.98 7.44
N ILE A 72 -4.69 -2.81 7.39
CA ILE A 72 -5.33 -3.38 8.58
C ILE A 72 -4.63 -4.67 9.01
N GLN A 73 -4.15 -5.47 8.06
CA GLN A 73 -3.34 -6.67 8.28
C GLN A 73 -2.63 -7.09 7.00
N GLY A 74 -1.58 -7.90 7.14
CA GLY A 74 -0.83 -8.45 6.02
C GLY A 74 0.27 -7.50 5.57
N GLY A 75 0.65 -7.59 4.30
CA GLY A 75 1.71 -6.74 3.76
C GLY A 75 1.47 -6.26 2.35
N LEU A 76 2.17 -5.19 2.01
CA LEU A 76 2.12 -4.58 0.71
C LEU A 76 3.50 -4.04 0.32
N ARG A 77 3.70 -3.86 -0.98
CA ARG A 77 4.75 -3.01 -1.54
C ARG A 77 4.07 -1.77 -2.12
N SER A 78 4.57 -0.59 -1.75
CA SER A 78 4.13 0.68 -2.32
C SER A 78 5.26 1.28 -3.14
N LEU A 79 4.91 1.69 -4.36
CA LEU A 79 5.73 2.49 -5.26
C LEU A 79 5.00 3.82 -5.46
N THR A 80 5.60 4.91 -5.00
CA THR A 80 4.95 6.23 -5.05
C THR A 80 4.96 6.80 -6.46
N GLY A 81 3.81 7.32 -6.89
CA GLY A 81 3.59 7.92 -8.20
C GLY A 81 3.90 9.42 -8.23
N LEU A 82 3.29 10.11 -9.20
CA LEU A 82 3.47 11.55 -9.42
C LEU A 82 2.98 12.38 -8.22
N LEU A 83 1.90 11.96 -7.55
CA LEU A 83 1.41 12.64 -6.33
C LEU A 83 2.48 12.59 -5.24
N GLY A 84 3.06 11.41 -4.99
CA GLY A 84 4.11 11.25 -3.98
C GLY A 84 5.41 11.97 -4.30
N LYS A 85 5.66 12.32 -5.57
CA LYS A 85 6.80 13.15 -5.99
C LYS A 85 6.52 14.64 -5.78
N ARG A 86 5.33 15.11 -6.17
CA ARG A 86 4.93 16.53 -6.12
C ARG A 86 4.52 16.97 -4.71
N ASN A 87 3.67 16.18 -4.04
CA ASN A 87 3.04 16.55 -2.78
C ASN A 87 3.20 15.43 -1.72
N LYS A 88 4.44 15.25 -1.27
CA LYS A 88 4.87 14.19 -0.33
C LYS A 88 4.06 14.17 0.98
N GLU A 89 3.59 15.33 1.42
CA GLU A 89 2.86 15.52 2.69
C GLU A 89 1.41 15.02 2.61
N LYS A 90 0.87 14.85 1.40
CA LYS A 90 -0.51 14.38 1.18
C LYS A 90 -0.65 12.86 1.13
N PHE A 91 0.46 12.13 1.17
CA PHE A 91 0.47 10.68 1.24
C PHE A 91 0.60 10.20 2.68
N GLN A 92 -0.32 9.33 3.09
CA GLN A 92 -0.31 8.68 4.40
C GLN A 92 -0.77 7.23 4.27
N LEU A 93 0.03 6.29 4.80
CA LEU A 93 -0.38 4.91 5.00
C LEU A 93 -0.53 4.65 6.50
N LYS A 94 -1.77 4.50 6.96
CA LYS A 94 -2.13 4.24 8.35
C LYS A 94 -2.07 2.75 8.65
N THR A 95 -1.58 2.42 9.83
CA THR A 95 -1.59 1.06 10.38
C THR A 95 -2.05 1.14 11.84
N PRO A 96 -2.42 0.03 12.47
CA PRO A 96 -2.82 0.06 13.88
C PRO A 96 -1.72 0.51 14.86
N THR A 97 -0.43 0.51 14.46
CA THR A 97 0.69 0.86 15.34
C THR A 97 1.44 2.13 14.95
N ALA A 98 1.29 2.61 13.72
CA ALA A 98 1.91 3.85 13.24
C ALA A 98 1.30 4.34 11.92
N THR A 99 1.60 5.60 11.60
CA THR A 99 1.38 6.19 10.27
C THR A 99 2.71 6.29 9.53
N ILE A 100 2.71 5.90 8.26
CA ILE A 100 3.85 6.02 7.36
C ILE A 100 3.60 7.20 6.43
N GLY A 101 4.52 8.17 6.46
CA GLY A 101 4.65 9.22 5.45
C GLY A 101 5.82 8.91 4.51
N ILE A 102 5.79 9.49 3.31
CA ILE A 102 6.81 9.27 2.27
C ILE A 102 7.62 10.52 1.97
N ARG A 103 8.84 10.32 1.48
CA ARG A 103 9.65 11.34 0.81
C ARG A 103 10.22 10.76 -0.49
N GLY A 104 9.33 10.49 -1.45
CA GLY A 104 9.66 9.93 -2.77
C GLY A 104 10.30 8.54 -2.69
N THR A 105 9.51 7.52 -2.33
CA THR A 105 10.06 6.23 -1.88
C THR A 105 9.35 5.03 -2.50
N THR A 106 10.11 3.95 -2.64
CA THR A 106 9.55 2.60 -2.76
C THR A 106 9.80 1.88 -1.45
N PHE A 107 8.76 1.30 -0.86
CA PHE A 107 8.89 0.61 0.43
C PHE A 107 7.96 -0.60 0.52
N VAL A 108 8.29 -1.50 1.44
CA VAL A 108 7.47 -2.64 1.85
C VAL A 108 7.00 -2.39 3.27
N ALA A 109 5.72 -2.62 3.53
CA ALA A 109 5.14 -2.61 4.87
C ALA A 109 4.46 -3.96 5.12
N GLN A 110 4.64 -4.50 6.32
CA GLN A 110 3.98 -5.70 6.79
C GLN A 110 3.49 -5.46 8.21
N TYR A 111 2.18 -5.48 8.40
CA TYR A 111 1.57 -5.42 9.71
C TYR A 111 1.08 -6.81 10.13
N VAL A 112 1.58 -7.27 11.26
CA VAL A 112 1.18 -8.51 11.91
C VAL A 112 0.36 -8.14 13.14
N PRO A 113 -0.96 -8.42 13.15
CA PRO A 113 -1.80 -8.13 14.31
C PRO A 113 -1.29 -8.80 15.59
N GLY A 114 -1.35 -8.08 16.72
CA GLY A 114 -1.13 -8.66 18.05
C GLY A 114 -2.35 -9.49 18.50
N GLY A 115 -2.12 -10.77 18.80
CA GLY A 115 -3.15 -11.70 19.26
C GLY A 115 -3.24 -12.99 18.44
N LEU A 116 -4.05 -13.94 18.89
CA LEU A 116 -4.29 -15.29 18.33
C LEU A 116 -4.98 -15.26 16.94
N SER A 117 -4.51 -14.45 15.99
CA SER A 117 -5.01 -14.51 14.62
C SER A 117 -4.54 -15.82 13.99
N GLY A 118 -5.46 -16.79 13.88
CA GLY A 118 -5.28 -18.07 13.20
C GLY A 118 -5.05 -17.98 11.68
N LEU A 119 -4.63 -16.80 11.19
CA LEU A 119 -4.09 -16.62 9.87
C LEU A 119 -2.61 -17.04 9.91
N PRO A 120 -2.08 -17.71 8.88
CA PRO A 120 -0.66 -17.95 8.80
C PRO A 120 0.05 -16.62 8.63
N ALA A 121 0.47 -16.00 9.73
CA ALA A 121 1.58 -15.07 9.70
C ALA A 121 2.76 -15.84 9.06
N PRO A 122 3.60 -15.19 8.22
CA PRO A 122 4.90 -15.79 7.92
C PRO A 122 5.54 -16.10 9.27
N ALA A 123 5.81 -17.38 9.54
CA ALA A 123 5.99 -17.99 10.86
C ALA A 123 7.19 -17.48 11.69
N SER A 124 7.73 -16.31 11.35
CA SER A 124 8.97 -15.73 11.90
C SER A 124 8.86 -14.24 12.26
N LEU A 125 7.71 -13.58 12.07
CA LEU A 125 7.56 -12.15 12.39
C LEU A 125 6.85 -11.96 13.73
N GLN A 126 7.42 -11.10 14.58
CA GLN A 126 6.76 -10.68 15.81
C GLN A 126 5.51 -9.83 15.48
N PRO A 127 4.51 -9.73 16.36
CA PRO A 127 3.41 -8.80 16.16
C PRO A 127 3.90 -7.34 16.10
N GLY A 128 3.32 -6.56 15.20
CA GLY A 128 3.68 -5.17 14.95
C GLY A 128 3.86 -4.84 13.48
N LEU A 129 4.27 -3.60 13.22
CA LEU A 129 4.57 -3.09 11.89
C LEU A 129 6.05 -3.25 11.60
N HIS A 130 6.35 -3.93 10.50
CA HIS A 130 7.68 -4.06 9.91
C HIS A 130 7.73 -3.28 8.61
N VAL A 131 8.81 -2.53 8.39
CA VAL A 131 9.04 -1.77 7.16
C VAL A 131 10.43 -2.03 6.59
N SER A 132 10.52 -2.01 5.26
CA SER A 132 11.77 -2.04 4.51
C SER A 132 11.73 -0.97 3.44
N VAL A 133 12.72 -0.10 3.42
CA VAL A 133 12.83 0.97 2.43
C VAL A 133 13.73 0.50 1.30
N LEU A 134 13.20 0.49 0.07
CA LEU A 134 13.92 0.05 -1.12
C LEU A 134 14.61 1.24 -1.81
N ASP A 135 13.93 2.39 -1.84
CA ASP A 135 14.42 3.63 -2.45
C ASP A 135 13.86 4.84 -1.70
N GLY A 136 14.57 5.97 -1.67
CA GLY A 136 14.14 7.19 -1.00
C GLY A 136 14.09 7.08 0.53
N MET A 137 13.08 7.71 1.15
CA MET A 137 12.90 7.75 2.60
C MET A 137 11.42 7.67 3.00
N ILE A 138 11.14 6.99 4.10
CA ILE A 138 9.86 7.06 4.82
C ILE A 138 10.05 7.65 6.21
N VAL A 139 8.98 8.23 6.75
CA VAL A 139 8.86 8.58 8.16
C VAL A 139 7.80 7.69 8.79
N LEU A 140 8.15 6.99 9.86
CA LEU A 140 7.17 6.30 10.72
C LEU A 140 6.90 7.20 11.91
N SER A 141 5.62 7.44 12.19
CA SER A 141 5.18 8.28 13.29
C SER A 141 4.07 7.59 14.08
N ASN A 142 4.20 7.62 15.41
CA ASN A 142 3.17 7.24 16.35
C ASN A 142 3.27 8.15 17.61
N PRO A 143 2.33 8.07 18.56
CA PRO A 143 2.42 8.85 19.81
C PRO A 143 3.70 8.64 20.62
N GLY A 144 4.34 7.47 20.51
CA GLY A 144 5.63 7.18 21.15
C GLY A 144 6.82 7.92 20.53
N GLY A 145 6.73 8.33 19.26
CA GLY A 145 7.78 9.10 18.58
C GLY A 145 7.72 8.99 17.06
N SER A 146 8.70 9.60 16.40
CA SER A 146 8.88 9.50 14.96
C SER A 146 10.31 9.14 14.59
N MET A 147 10.48 8.33 13.56
CA MET A 147 11.80 7.93 13.06
C MET A 147 11.80 7.90 11.52
N ASN A 148 12.91 8.37 10.93
CA ASN A 148 13.12 8.32 9.49
C ASN A 148 13.89 7.04 9.13
N PHE A 149 13.49 6.42 8.02
CA PHE A 149 14.15 5.28 7.43
C PHE A 149 14.48 5.58 5.98
N SER A 150 15.75 5.43 5.61
CA SER A 150 16.28 5.63 4.25
C SER A 150 16.45 4.29 3.54
N ALA A 151 16.66 4.32 2.23
CA ALA A 151 16.93 3.13 1.41
C ALA A 151 17.93 2.18 2.07
N GLY A 152 17.60 0.89 2.09
CA GLY A 152 18.38 -0.16 2.74
C GLY A 152 18.14 -0.32 4.24
N GLN A 153 17.39 0.59 4.88
CA GLN A 153 17.05 0.50 6.30
C GLN A 153 15.74 -0.24 6.54
N PHE A 154 15.66 -0.83 7.73
CA PHE A 154 14.51 -1.60 8.20
C PHE A 154 14.01 -1.00 9.50
N GLY A 155 12.70 -0.95 9.67
CA GLY A 155 12.05 -0.40 10.84
C GLY A 155 11.05 -1.37 11.45
N PHE A 156 10.85 -1.23 12.76
CA PHE A 156 9.86 -1.99 13.51
C PHE A 156 9.16 -1.09 14.54
N THR A 157 7.87 -1.33 14.76
CA THR A 157 7.15 -0.83 15.92
C THR A 157 6.05 -1.81 16.34
N SER A 158 6.02 -2.14 17.63
CA SER A 158 5.09 -3.13 18.19
C SER A 158 3.72 -2.53 18.54
N SER A 159 3.65 -1.22 18.81
CA SER A 159 2.49 -0.54 19.37
C SER A 159 2.52 0.97 19.11
N LEU A 160 1.41 1.68 19.36
CA LEU A 160 1.33 3.14 19.24
C LEU A 160 2.19 3.88 20.26
N GLN A 161 2.47 3.27 21.42
CA GLN A 161 3.19 3.89 22.52
C GLN A 161 4.70 3.65 22.43
N GLN A 162 5.14 2.60 21.73
CA GLN A 162 6.56 2.34 21.54
C GLN A 162 7.07 3.10 20.31
N PRO A 163 8.07 3.99 20.45
CA PRO A 163 8.65 4.69 19.31
C PRO A 163 9.16 3.69 18.26
N PRO A 164 9.07 4.01 16.96
CA PRO A 164 9.68 3.19 15.93
C PRO A 164 11.19 3.03 16.16
N LEU A 165 11.69 1.83 15.91
CA LEU A 165 13.11 1.49 16.07
C LEU A 165 13.68 0.90 14.78
N MET A 166 14.99 1.09 14.59
CA MET A 166 15.73 0.49 13.48
C MET A 166 16.13 -0.94 13.80
N VAL A 167 15.93 -1.85 12.84
CA VAL A 167 16.37 -3.23 12.95
C VAL A 167 17.55 -3.51 12.01
N PRO A 168 18.57 -4.25 12.45
CA PRO A 168 19.84 -4.39 11.71
C PRO A 168 19.77 -5.35 10.52
N SER A 169 18.73 -6.17 10.40
CA SER A 169 18.59 -7.13 9.31
C SER A 169 17.15 -7.20 8.79
N ASN A 170 17.00 -7.51 7.50
CA ASN A 170 15.69 -7.69 6.87
C ASN A 170 15.00 -8.92 7.49
N PRO A 171 13.83 -8.78 8.14
CA PRO A 171 13.15 -9.89 8.79
C PRO A 171 12.39 -10.77 7.79
N ALA A 172 13.00 -11.06 6.63
CA ALA A 172 12.43 -11.82 5.52
C ALA A 172 11.20 -11.17 4.84
N LEU A 173 11.19 -9.84 4.70
CA LEU A 173 10.24 -9.13 3.83
C LEU A 173 10.53 -9.33 2.33
N LYS A 174 10.94 -10.53 1.92
CA LYS A 174 11.15 -10.86 0.50
C LYS A 174 9.84 -10.66 -0.25
N PHE A 175 9.85 -9.75 -1.20
CA PHE A 175 8.73 -9.46 -2.08
C PHE A 175 9.09 -10.00 -3.46
N SER A 176 8.71 -11.25 -3.74
CA SER A 176 8.88 -11.88 -5.05
C SER A 176 7.50 -12.07 -5.68
N PRO A 177 6.99 -11.09 -6.44
CA PRO A 177 5.75 -11.29 -7.17
C PRO A 177 5.97 -12.41 -8.22
N PRO A 178 4.96 -13.23 -8.53
CA PRO A 178 5.11 -14.27 -9.54
C PRO A 178 5.36 -13.66 -10.94
N PRO A 179 6.00 -14.41 -11.87
CA PRO A 179 6.49 -13.90 -13.16
C PRO A 179 5.42 -13.28 -14.08
N VAL A 180 4.13 -13.58 -13.86
CA VAL A 180 3.03 -13.00 -14.66
C VAL A 180 2.82 -11.50 -14.40
N PHE A 181 3.38 -10.93 -13.32
CA PHE A 181 3.29 -9.49 -13.02
C PHE A 181 4.32 -8.62 -13.76
N THR A 182 5.33 -9.21 -14.44
CA THR A 182 6.38 -8.48 -15.17
C THR A 182 6.07 -8.25 -16.66
N MET A 183 4.92 -8.70 -17.18
CA MET A 183 4.54 -8.36 -18.55
C MET A 183 4.06 -6.91 -18.62
N ALA A 184 4.90 -6.05 -19.21
CA ALA A 184 4.46 -4.75 -19.71
C ALA A 184 3.29 -4.95 -20.69
N PRO A 185 2.21 -4.14 -20.64
CA PRO A 185 1.19 -4.19 -21.67
C PRO A 185 1.83 -3.86 -23.02
N GLN A 186 1.76 -4.80 -23.96
CA GLN A 186 1.92 -4.47 -25.38
C GLN A 186 0.80 -3.50 -25.76
N SER A 187 1.18 -2.36 -26.31
CA SER A 187 0.28 -1.30 -26.76
C SER A 187 -0.75 -1.85 -27.76
N PRO A 188 -2.06 -1.77 -27.48
CA PRO A 188 -3.07 -1.87 -28.52
C PRO A 188 -3.30 -0.46 -29.10
N THR A 189 -3.25 -0.39 -30.42
CA THR A 189 -3.60 0.75 -31.26
C THR A 189 -4.95 1.38 -30.88
N ALA A 190 -5.00 2.70 -31.03
CA ALA A 190 -6.12 3.59 -30.72
C ALA A 190 -7.43 3.17 -31.38
N SER A 191 -8.52 3.23 -30.61
CA SER A 191 -9.87 3.46 -31.14
C SER A 191 -10.69 4.23 -30.11
N SER A 192 -11.25 5.35 -30.56
CA SER A 192 -11.93 6.38 -29.79
C SER A 192 -13.39 6.02 -29.49
N ALA A 193 -13.78 6.06 -28.21
CA ALA A 193 -15.17 6.24 -27.79
C ALA A 193 -15.21 7.00 -26.45
N PRO A 194 -16.18 7.92 -26.24
CA PRO A 194 -16.21 8.78 -25.05
C PRO A 194 -16.83 8.01 -23.88
N LYS A 195 -16.16 7.99 -22.71
CA LYS A 195 -16.71 7.41 -21.48
C LYS A 195 -16.72 8.46 -20.36
N ALA A 196 -17.92 8.67 -19.83
CA ALA A 196 -18.19 9.57 -18.72
C ALA A 196 -17.85 8.91 -17.36
N GLN A 197 -17.35 9.76 -16.45
CA GLN A 197 -17.27 9.66 -14.98
C GLN A 197 -16.33 8.63 -14.32
N ALA A 198 -15.28 9.21 -13.70
CA ALA A 198 -14.56 8.84 -12.47
C ALA A 198 -14.17 7.37 -12.26
N VAL A 199 -12.97 7.01 -12.71
CA VAL A 199 -12.30 5.75 -12.35
C VAL A 199 -10.90 6.10 -11.85
N ASP A 200 -10.64 5.87 -10.56
CA ASP A 200 -9.41 6.33 -9.91
C ASP A 200 -8.28 5.28 -9.85
N CYS A 201 -8.58 3.99 -9.98
CA CYS A 201 -7.57 2.92 -9.99
C CYS A 201 -8.07 1.60 -10.61
N GLU A 202 -7.14 0.78 -11.14
CA GLU A 202 -7.41 -0.55 -11.73
C GLU A 202 -6.53 -1.66 -11.14
N VAL A 203 -7.08 -2.88 -11.06
CA VAL A 203 -6.32 -4.10 -10.73
C VAL A 203 -5.59 -4.61 -11.97
N ARG A 204 -4.29 -4.90 -11.88
CA ARG A 204 -3.48 -5.44 -12.98
C ARG A 204 -2.75 -6.73 -12.62
#